data_AF-A0AAW2XQK6-F1
#
_entry.id   AF-A0AAW2XQK6-F1
#
_cell.length_a   1.000
_cell.length_b   1.000
_cell.length_c   1.000
_cell.angle_alpha   90.00
_cell.angle_beta   90.00
_cell.angle_gamma   90.00
#
_symmetry.space_group_name_H-M   'P 1'
#
loop_
_entity.id
_entity.type
_entity.pdbx_description
1 polymer ?
#
loop_
_entity_poly.entity_id
_entity_poly.type
_entity_poly.pdbx_seq_one_letter_code
_entity_poly.pdbx_strand_id
1 'polypeptide(L)'
;MKFHDAKHFREVLRDWCIRGGFDIEYVKNEKGAHTCARTYDNKLAKASYLAKGMKSAIRDHPNIPVQQLKNIILRKCKVDVSKQKVQRAKREALEKIRGADSVQYEKLWDYCETVRKFNPGSKLILKKLEGSNPPIFDRMYVYLWALKNASCCGGDGNDNMFSIATAVVQAKRSD
;
A
#
# COMPACT_ATOMS: atom_id res chain seq x y z
N MET A 1 -51.93 -25.09 12.71
CA MET A 1 -50.94 -25.59 11.72
C MET A 1 -49.58 -25.02 12.10
N LYS A 2 -48.60 -25.86 12.45
CA LYS A 2 -47.25 -25.41 12.80
C LYS A 2 -46.32 -25.83 11.66
N PHE A 3 -45.60 -24.89 11.07
CA PHE A 3 -44.60 -25.17 10.05
C PHE A 3 -43.21 -25.11 10.68
N HIS A 4 -42.36 -26.07 10.34
CA HIS A 4 -41.00 -26.17 10.88
C HIS A 4 -40.00 -25.26 10.15
N ASP A 5 -40.28 -24.88 8.91
CA ASP A 5 -39.40 -24.06 8.08
C ASP A 5 -40.19 -23.07 7.20
N ALA A 6 -39.65 -21.87 7.01
CA ALA A 6 -40.27 -20.78 6.25
C ALA A 6 -40.32 -21.07 4.74
N LYS A 7 -39.37 -21.86 4.23
CA LYS A 7 -39.37 -22.28 2.82
C LYS A 7 -40.54 -23.23 2.54
N HIS A 8 -40.71 -24.23 3.41
CA HIS A 8 -41.81 -25.18 3.32
C HIS A 8 -43.19 -24.50 3.40
N PHE A 9 -43.34 -23.51 4.28
CA PHE A 9 -44.56 -22.70 4.36
C PHE A 9 -44.90 -21.99 3.03
N ARG A 10 -43.91 -21.38 2.37
CA ARG A 10 -44.11 -20.67 1.10
C ARG A 10 -44.48 -21.60 -0.04
N GLU A 11 -43.90 -22.80 -0.06
CA GLU A 11 -44.20 -23.82 -1.07
C GLU A 11 -45.66 -24.32 -0.93
N VAL A 12 -46.08 -24.62 0.30
CA VAL A 12 -47.46 -25.05 0.59
C VAL A 12 -48.48 -23.95 0.25
N LEU A 13 -48.20 -22.69 0.61
CA LEU A 13 -49.06 -21.56 0.23
C LEU A 13 -49.17 -21.39 -1.28
N ARG A 14 -48.05 -21.52 -2.01
CA ARG A 14 -48.04 -21.39 -3.47
C ARG A 14 -48.88 -22.49 -4.12
N ASP A 15 -48.75 -23.75 -3.69
CA ASP A 15 -49.56 -24.87 -4.21
C ASP A 15 -51.05 -24.68 -3.94
N TRP A 16 -51.40 -24.23 -2.72
CA TRP A 16 -52.78 -23.97 -2.34
C TRP A 16 -53.42 -22.85 -3.19
N CYS A 17 -52.71 -21.74 -3.41
CA CYS A 17 -53.22 -20.63 -4.22
C CYS A 17 -53.39 -21.00 -5.70
N ILE A 18 -52.46 -21.78 -6.29
CA ILE A 18 -52.58 -22.26 -7.68
C ILE A 18 -53.84 -23.12 -7.85
N ARG A 19 -54.13 -24.02 -6.90
CA ARG A 19 -55.31 -24.89 -6.95
C ARG A 19 -56.62 -24.12 -6.77
N GLY A 20 -56.60 -23.06 -5.96
CA GLY A 20 -57.77 -22.22 -5.70
C GLY A 20 -58.01 -21.13 -6.75
N GLY A 21 -57.09 -20.92 -7.70
CA GLY A 21 -57.17 -19.84 -8.67
C GLY A 21 -56.98 -18.44 -8.05
N PHE A 22 -56.26 -18.35 -6.94
CA PHE A 22 -55.97 -17.08 -6.27
C PHE A 22 -54.56 -16.60 -6.62
N ASP A 23 -54.43 -15.31 -6.94
CA ASP A 23 -53.12 -14.67 -7.09
C ASP A 23 -52.55 -14.25 -5.72
N ILE A 24 -51.24 -14.45 -5.54
CA ILE A 24 -50.52 -14.05 -4.32
C ILE A 24 -49.79 -12.74 -4.60
N GLU A 25 -50.13 -11.68 -3.87
CA GLU A 25 -49.29 -10.49 -3.79
C GLU A 25 -48.29 -10.60 -2.63
N TYR A 26 -46.99 -10.57 -2.96
CA TYR A 26 -45.93 -10.55 -1.95
C TYR A 26 -45.64 -9.11 -1.52
N VAL A 27 -46.15 -8.72 -0.35
CA VAL A 27 -45.72 -7.46 0.30
C VAL A 27 -44.38 -7.70 0.98
N LYS A 28 -43.31 -7.12 0.44
CA LYS A 28 -41.97 -7.17 1.03
C LYS A 28 -42.00 -6.36 2.33
N ASN A 29 -41.88 -7.03 3.48
CA ASN A 29 -41.86 -6.40 4.80
C ASN A 29 -40.47 -5.77 5.06
N GLU A 30 -39.97 -4.96 4.12
CA GLU A 30 -38.82 -4.09 4.37
C GLU A 30 -39.34 -2.93 5.21
N LYS A 31 -38.86 -2.83 6.45
CA LYS A 31 -39.20 -1.74 7.35
C LYS A 31 -38.83 -0.39 6.70
N GLY A 32 -39.81 0.24 6.07
CA GLY A 32 -39.79 1.64 5.59
C GLY A 32 -38.82 1.93 4.46
N ALA A 33 -39.25 2.78 3.52
CA ALA A 33 -38.32 3.52 2.67
C ALA A 33 -37.41 4.34 3.58
N HIS A 34 -36.19 3.85 3.83
CA HIS A 34 -35.21 4.63 4.55
C HIS A 34 -34.67 5.68 3.60
N THR A 35 -35.00 6.95 3.85
CA THR A 35 -34.27 8.07 3.25
C THR A 35 -32.94 8.21 4.00
N CYS A 36 -32.07 7.20 3.92
CA CYS A 36 -30.72 7.36 4.45
C CYS A 36 -29.97 8.29 3.50
N ALA A 37 -30.07 9.59 3.77
CA ALA A 37 -29.22 10.59 3.14
C ALA A 37 -27.77 10.13 3.33
N ARG A 38 -26.98 10.12 2.24
CA ARG A 38 -25.55 9.82 2.33
C ARG A 38 -24.90 10.85 3.26
N THR A 39 -24.51 10.40 4.44
CA THR A 39 -23.71 11.19 5.36
C THR A 39 -22.24 11.04 5.03
N TYR A 40 -21.50 12.15 5.14
CA TYR A 40 -20.04 12.16 5.02
C TYR A 40 -19.36 11.71 6.32
N ASP A 41 -20.09 11.60 7.43
CA ASP A 41 -19.55 11.11 8.70
C ASP A 41 -19.56 9.58 8.74
N ASN A 42 -18.36 8.99 8.75
CA ASN A 42 -18.20 7.55 8.84
C ASN A 42 -17.25 7.17 9.99
N LYS A 43 -17.83 6.67 11.08
CA LYS A 43 -17.08 6.20 12.26
C LYS A 43 -16.17 5.01 11.94
N LEU A 44 -16.49 4.21 10.92
CA LEU A 44 -15.69 3.06 10.48
C LEU A 44 -14.44 3.46 9.67
N ALA A 45 -14.33 4.71 9.23
CA ALA A 45 -13.15 5.22 8.52
C ALA A 45 -11.95 5.35 9.49
N LYS A 46 -11.35 4.22 9.85
CA LYS A 46 -10.20 4.14 10.76
C LYS A 46 -8.95 4.75 10.11
N ALA A 47 -8.05 5.29 10.94
CA ALA A 47 -6.79 5.86 10.47
C ALA A 47 -5.96 4.87 9.65
N SER A 48 -5.96 3.59 10.03
CA SER A 48 -5.26 2.51 9.32
C SER A 48 -5.78 2.26 7.90
N TYR A 49 -7.09 2.41 7.68
CA TYR A 49 -7.70 2.31 6.35
C TYR A 49 -7.28 3.51 5.48
N LEU A 50 -7.37 4.72 6.04
CA LEU A 50 -6.96 5.94 5.35
C LEU A 50 -5.46 5.93 5.01
N ALA A 51 -4.62 5.43 5.92
CA ALA A 51 -3.18 5.29 5.72
C ALA A 51 -2.86 4.39 4.52
N LYS A 52 -3.57 3.26 4.36
CA LYS A 52 -3.41 2.36 3.21
C LYS A 52 -3.78 3.06 1.90
N GLY A 53 -4.92 3.76 1.87
CA GLY A 53 -5.40 4.47 0.66
C GLY A 53 -4.53 5.67 0.26
N MET A 54 -3.86 6.31 1.21
CA MET A 54 -2.97 7.46 0.95
C MET A 54 -1.50 7.08 0.80
N LYS A 55 -1.13 5.80 0.98
CA LYS A 55 0.26 5.34 1.01
C LYS A 55 1.03 5.76 -0.25
N SER A 56 0.43 5.61 -1.44
CA SER A 56 1.06 6.00 -2.70
C SER A 56 1.31 7.50 -2.78
N ALA A 57 0.30 8.32 -2.53
CA ALA A 57 0.42 9.77 -2.56
C ALA A 57 1.49 10.31 -1.58
N ILE A 58 1.57 9.72 -0.38
CA ILE A 58 2.57 10.08 0.63
C ILE A 58 3.97 9.62 0.24
N ARG A 59 4.10 8.50 -0.50
CA ARG A 59 5.38 8.01 -1.02
C ARG A 59 5.96 8.97 -2.05
N ASP A 60 5.13 9.46 -2.97
CA ASP A 60 5.57 10.37 -4.03
C ASP A 60 5.89 11.77 -3.48
N HIS A 61 5.07 12.23 -2.51
CA HIS A 61 5.24 13.53 -1.88
C HIS A 61 5.13 13.42 -0.35
N PRO A 62 6.24 13.22 0.39
CA PRO A 62 6.21 13.03 1.84
C PRO A 62 5.74 14.29 2.60
N ASN A 63 5.95 15.47 2.01
CA ASN A 63 5.65 16.77 2.62
C ASN A 63 4.23 17.29 2.34
N ILE A 64 3.29 16.47 1.85
CA ILE A 64 1.91 16.93 1.59
C ILE A 64 1.27 17.48 2.89
N PRO A 65 0.71 18.70 2.86
CA PRO A 65 0.04 19.26 4.03
C PRO A 65 -1.23 18.48 4.39
N VAL A 66 -1.53 18.41 5.69
CA VAL A 66 -2.68 17.64 6.23
C VAL A 66 -4.00 18.09 5.63
N GLN A 67 -4.15 19.39 5.36
CA GLN A 67 -5.36 19.96 4.75
C GLN A 67 -5.58 19.41 3.33
N GLN A 68 -4.51 19.27 2.54
CA GLN A 68 -4.58 18.71 1.21
C GLN A 68 -4.91 17.22 1.25
N LEU A 69 -4.33 16.46 2.20
CA LEU A 69 -4.71 15.06 2.42
C LEU A 69 -6.19 14.91 2.80
N LYS A 70 -6.72 15.80 3.65
CA LYS A 70 -8.14 15.82 3.99
C LYS A 70 -9.01 16.00 2.74
N ASN A 71 -8.66 16.96 1.88
CA ASN A 71 -9.39 17.21 0.63
C ASN A 71 -9.32 16.01 -0.33
N ILE A 72 -8.17 15.34 -0.40
CA ILE A 72 -7.99 14.12 -1.20
C ILE A 72 -8.90 12.99 -0.68
N ILE A 73 -8.95 12.78 0.64
CA ILE A 73 -9.83 11.77 1.25
C ILE A 73 -11.29 12.11 0.97
N LEU A 74 -11.69 13.37 1.11
CA LEU A 74 -13.06 13.80 0.85
C LEU A 74 -13.46 13.53 -0.61
N ARG A 75 -12.58 13.84 -1.58
CA ARG A 75 -12.84 13.58 -3.01
C ARG A 75 -12.89 12.10 -3.36
N LYS A 76 -11.97 11.29 -2.83
CA LYS A 76 -11.85 9.86 -3.16
C LYS A 76 -12.87 8.99 -2.42
N CYS A 77 -12.97 9.17 -1.10
CA CYS A 77 -13.75 8.31 -0.23
C CYS A 77 -15.14 8.88 0.09
N LYS A 78 -15.40 10.16 -0.21
CA LYS A 78 -16.63 10.87 0.18
C LYS A 78 -16.90 10.75 1.69
N VAL A 79 -15.84 10.84 2.49
CA VAL A 79 -15.89 10.85 3.95
C VAL A 79 -15.23 12.12 4.45
N ASP A 80 -15.91 12.86 5.31
CA ASP A 80 -15.30 13.96 6.06
C ASP A 80 -14.61 13.40 7.30
N VAL A 81 -13.36 13.82 7.50
CA VAL A 81 -12.51 13.30 8.55
C VAL A 81 -11.89 14.45 9.33
N SER A 82 -11.84 14.33 10.65
CA SER A 82 -11.13 15.27 11.51
C SER A 82 -9.64 15.35 11.13
N LYS A 83 -9.07 16.56 11.21
CA LYS A 83 -7.65 16.82 10.92
C LYS A 83 -6.71 15.91 11.72
N GLN A 84 -7.02 15.66 12.99
CA GLN A 84 -6.24 14.78 13.87
C GLN A 84 -6.18 13.33 13.33
N LYS A 85 -7.28 12.83 12.78
CA LYS A 85 -7.36 11.47 12.22
C LYS A 85 -6.52 11.36 10.93
N VAL A 86 -6.53 12.40 10.11
CA VAL A 86 -5.70 12.49 8.89
C VAL A 86 -4.22 12.55 9.27
N GLN A 87 -3.85 13.34 10.28
CA GLN A 87 -2.48 13.42 10.77
C GLN A 87 -1.98 12.07 11.32
N ARG A 88 -2.82 11.36 12.09
CA ARG A 88 -2.51 10.00 12.57
C ARG A 88 -2.32 9.03 11.40
N ALA A 89 -3.21 9.06 10.40
CA ALA A 89 -3.10 8.24 9.22
C ALA A 89 -1.83 8.56 8.40
N LYS A 90 -1.45 9.84 8.29
CA LYS A 90 -0.20 10.27 7.64
C LYS A 90 1.02 9.69 8.36
N ARG A 91 1.05 9.79 9.69
CA ARG A 91 2.15 9.24 10.50
C ARG A 91 2.27 7.73 10.34
N GLU A 92 1.16 7.01 10.44
CA GLU A 92 1.12 5.55 10.27
C GLU A 92 1.57 5.13 8.85
N ALA A 93 1.19 5.90 7.83
CA ALA A 93 1.64 5.65 6.46
C ALA A 93 3.16 5.84 6.32
N LEU A 94 3.72 6.92 6.89
CA LEU A 94 5.16 7.19 6.87
C LEU A 94 5.96 6.13 7.63
N GLU A 95 5.49 5.70 8.79
CA GLU A 95 6.12 4.62 9.57
C GLU A 95 6.15 3.32 8.75
N LYS A 96 5.06 2.98 8.06
CA LYS A 96 5.00 1.79 7.19
C LYS A 96 5.88 1.89 5.94
N ILE A 97 6.04 3.08 5.37
CA ILE A 97 6.93 3.30 4.23
C ILE A 97 8.38 3.11 4.69
N ARG A 98 8.80 3.80 5.76
CA ARG A 98 10.16 3.69 6.31
C ARG A 98 10.49 2.27 6.76
N GLY A 99 9.54 1.58 7.41
CA GLY A 99 9.74 0.19 7.82
C GLY A 99 9.91 -0.75 6.63
N ALA A 100 9.13 -0.55 5.55
CA ALA A 100 9.29 -1.34 4.32
C ALA A 100 10.63 -1.07 3.64
N ASP A 101 11.07 0.18 3.60
CA ASP A 101 12.37 0.56 3.03
C ASP A 101 13.51 -0.13 3.80
N SER A 102 13.47 -0.12 5.14
CA SER A 102 14.47 -0.78 5.99
C SER A 102 14.63 -2.27 5.66
N VAL A 103 13.51 -3.00 5.50
CA VAL A 103 13.52 -4.44 5.17
C VAL A 103 14.08 -4.69 3.77
N GLN A 104 13.87 -3.76 2.83
CA GLN A 104 14.45 -3.87 1.48
C GLN A 104 15.96 -3.62 1.50
N TYR A 105 16.42 -2.64 2.30
CA TYR A 105 17.84 -2.33 2.43
C TYR A 105 18.64 -3.45 3.11
N GLU A 106 18.03 -4.18 4.05
CA GLU A 106 18.67 -5.34 4.69
C GLU A 106 19.09 -6.42 3.67
N LYS A 107 18.26 -6.64 2.64
CA LYS A 107 18.50 -7.64 1.59
C LYS A 107 19.58 -7.26 0.57
N LEU A 108 20.05 -6.00 0.54
CA LEU A 108 21.11 -5.61 -0.39
C LEU A 108 22.42 -6.33 -0.12
N TRP A 109 22.72 -6.63 1.15
CA TRP A 109 23.93 -7.37 1.52
C TRP A 109 23.90 -8.79 0.95
N ASP A 110 22.80 -9.51 1.19
CA ASP A 110 22.58 -10.84 0.63
C ASP A 110 22.65 -10.81 -0.90
N TYR A 111 22.05 -9.79 -1.53
CA TYR A 111 22.10 -9.64 -2.97
C TYR A 111 23.53 -9.44 -3.48
N CYS A 112 24.33 -8.59 -2.83
CA CYS A 112 25.75 -8.41 -3.19
C CYS A 112 26.54 -9.72 -3.10
N GLU A 113 26.29 -10.54 -2.07
CA GLU A 113 26.94 -11.84 -1.93
C GLU A 113 26.50 -12.84 -2.99
N THR A 114 25.21 -12.93 -3.29
CA THR A 114 24.71 -13.82 -4.35
C THR A 114 25.32 -13.46 -5.71
N VAL A 115 25.40 -12.18 -6.07
CA VAL A 115 25.99 -11.77 -7.36
C VAL A 115 27.48 -12.13 -7.42
N ARG A 116 28.25 -11.95 -6.34
CA ARG A 116 29.66 -12.37 -6.27
C ARG A 116 29.83 -13.88 -6.44
N LYS A 117 28.89 -14.67 -5.92
CA LYS A 117 28.92 -16.15 -6.01
C LYS A 117 28.60 -16.65 -7.42
N PHE A 118 27.59 -16.08 -8.07
CA PHE A 118 27.12 -16.56 -9.38
C PHE A 118 27.83 -15.91 -10.58
N ASN A 119 28.44 -14.73 -10.41
CA ASN A 119 29.17 -14.04 -11.48
C ASN A 119 30.63 -13.82 -11.06
N PRO A 120 31.45 -14.89 -11.06
CA PRO A 120 32.87 -14.77 -10.76
C PRO A 120 33.53 -13.75 -11.71
N GLY A 121 34.23 -12.78 -11.12
CA GLY A 121 34.82 -11.64 -11.83
C GLY A 121 34.03 -10.34 -11.73
N SER A 122 32.74 -10.37 -11.39
CA SER A 122 31.95 -9.16 -11.12
C SER A 122 32.26 -8.60 -9.73
N LYS A 123 32.30 -7.27 -9.57
CA LYS A 123 32.58 -6.59 -8.29
C LYS A 123 31.39 -5.72 -7.91
N LEU A 124 30.98 -5.78 -6.65
CA LEU A 124 29.99 -4.86 -6.09
C LEU A 124 30.59 -4.16 -4.88
N ILE A 125 30.45 -2.84 -4.84
CA ILE A 125 30.89 -2.01 -3.72
C ILE A 125 29.66 -1.29 -3.17
N LEU A 126 29.32 -1.58 -1.92
CA LEU A 126 28.23 -0.94 -1.21
C LEU A 126 28.81 0.04 -0.21
N LYS A 127 28.54 1.33 -0.40
CA LYS A 127 28.95 2.41 0.51
C LYS A 127 27.84 2.68 1.53
N LYS A 128 28.27 2.87 2.77
CA LYS A 128 27.43 3.29 3.89
C LYS A 128 27.69 4.76 4.18
N LEU A 129 26.70 5.45 4.72
CA LEU A 129 26.86 6.83 5.15
C LEU A 129 27.84 6.90 6.33
N GLU A 130 28.91 7.68 6.19
CA GLU A 130 29.92 7.85 7.24
C GLU A 130 29.30 8.48 8.50
N GLY A 131 29.63 7.93 9.67
CA GLY A 131 29.08 8.39 10.95
C GLY A 131 27.64 7.96 11.26
N SER A 132 26.98 7.18 10.39
CA SER A 132 25.64 6.65 10.69
C SER A 132 25.69 5.40 11.57
N ASN A 133 24.94 5.43 12.68
CA ASN A 133 24.73 4.26 13.53
C ASN A 133 23.24 4.19 13.92
N PRO A 134 22.46 3.22 13.42
CA PRO A 134 22.83 2.07 12.59
C PRO A 134 23.30 2.48 11.17
N PRO A 135 24.02 1.59 10.46
CA PRO A 135 24.56 1.89 9.14
C PRO A 135 23.46 2.14 8.11
N ILE A 136 23.47 3.34 7.51
CA ILE A 136 22.53 3.75 6.45
C ILE A 136 23.18 3.53 5.09
N PHE A 137 22.42 3.02 4.12
CA PHE A 137 22.87 2.89 2.74
C PHE A 137 23.08 4.26 2.07
N ASP A 138 24.21 4.46 1.40
CA ASP A 138 24.51 5.68 0.63
C ASP A 138 24.47 5.37 -0.88
N ARG A 139 25.38 4.50 -1.36
CA ARG A 139 25.55 4.21 -2.79
C ARG A 139 25.94 2.77 -3.06
N MET A 140 25.56 2.26 -4.24
CA MET A 140 26.01 0.98 -4.76
C MET A 140 26.69 1.14 -6.12
N TYR A 141 27.91 0.61 -6.22
CA TYR A 141 28.66 0.48 -7.47
C TYR A 141 28.67 -0.98 -7.91
N VAL A 142 28.48 -1.20 -9.21
CA VAL A 142 28.47 -2.54 -9.79
C VAL A 142 29.39 -2.56 -11.01
N TYR A 143 30.25 -3.56 -11.01
CA TYR A 143 31.08 -3.97 -12.13
C TYR A 143 30.62 -5.37 -12.54
N LEU A 144 30.08 -5.48 -13.75
CA LEU A 144 29.67 -6.76 -14.32
C LEU A 144 30.69 -7.19 -15.36
N TRP A 145 31.40 -8.28 -15.08
CA TRP A 145 32.48 -8.77 -15.93
C TRP A 145 31.98 -9.10 -17.36
N ALA A 146 30.77 -9.63 -17.47
CA ALA A 146 30.14 -9.91 -18.76
C ALA A 146 29.90 -8.65 -19.62
N LEU A 147 29.55 -7.51 -19.00
CA LEU A 147 29.34 -6.25 -19.72
C LEU A 147 30.66 -5.65 -20.22
N LYS A 148 31.75 -5.82 -19.48
CA LYS A 148 33.08 -5.38 -19.94
C LYS A 148 33.53 -6.16 -21.17
N ASN A 149 33.37 -7.48 -21.18
CA ASN A 149 33.83 -8.31 -22.31
C ASN A 149 32.96 -8.18 -23.56
N ALA A 150 31.71 -7.75 -23.41
CA ALA A 150 30.83 -7.44 -24.53
C ALA A 150 31.07 -6.04 -25.11
N SER A 151 31.68 -5.13 -24.33
CA SER A 151 32.00 -3.77 -24.77
C SER A 151 33.32 -3.77 -25.52
N CYS A 152 33.28 -3.49 -26.82
CA CYS A 152 34.44 -3.41 -27.72
C CYS A 152 35.33 -2.18 -27.47
N CYS A 153 34.96 -1.29 -26.56
CA CYS A 153 35.65 -0.03 -26.30
C CYS A 153 36.61 -0.15 -25.10
N GLY A 154 37.88 0.19 -25.33
CA GLY A 154 39.00 0.07 -24.39
C GLY A 154 38.74 0.69 -23.01
N GLY A 155 39.41 0.11 -22.00
CA GLY A 155 39.21 0.39 -20.58
C GLY A 155 39.38 1.87 -20.22
N ASP A 156 38.30 2.43 -19.71
CA ASP A 156 38.22 3.72 -19.05
C ASP A 156 38.87 3.66 -17.64
N GLY A 157 39.47 4.77 -17.19
CA GLY A 157 40.22 4.88 -15.94
C GLY A 157 39.42 4.71 -14.64
N ASN A 158 38.16 4.27 -14.72
CA ASN A 158 37.27 3.99 -13.59
C ASN A 158 36.88 2.49 -13.52
N ASP A 159 37.71 1.60 -14.05
CA ASP A 159 37.49 0.14 -14.05
C ASP A 159 36.14 -0.28 -14.67
N ASN A 160 35.52 0.56 -15.51
CA ASN A 160 34.18 0.38 -16.06
C ASN A 160 33.10 0.14 -14.99
N MET A 161 33.23 0.81 -13.83
CA MET A 161 32.34 0.64 -12.68
C MET A 161 31.16 1.62 -12.73
N PHE A 162 29.93 1.08 -12.77
CA PHE A 162 28.70 1.87 -12.94
C PHE A 162 27.98 2.07 -11.60
N SER A 163 27.49 3.29 -11.35
CA SER A 163 26.56 3.56 -10.25
C SER A 163 25.15 3.18 -10.68
N ILE A 164 24.56 2.17 -10.03
CA ILE A 164 23.21 1.70 -10.37
C ILE A 164 22.15 2.29 -9.43
N ALA A 165 22.53 2.63 -8.20
CA ALA A 165 21.62 3.22 -7.22
C ALA A 165 22.34 4.26 -6.34
N THR A 166 21.73 5.44 -6.24
CA THR A 166 22.07 6.48 -5.26
C THR A 166 20.86 6.70 -4.36
N ALA A 167 21.05 6.67 -3.05
CA ALA A 167 19.98 6.98 -2.11
C ALA A 167 20.15 8.40 -1.57
N VAL A 168 19.17 9.27 -1.82
CA VAL A 168 19.07 10.56 -1.13
C VAL A 168 18.14 10.37 0.06
N VAL A 169 18.70 10.06 1.22
CA VAL A 169 17.94 9.98 2.47
C VAL A 169 17.96 11.36 3.13
N GLN A 170 16.77 11.93 3.39
CA GLN A 170 16.67 13.14 4.22
C GLN A 170 17.19 12.83 5.62
N ALA A 171 18.38 13.33 5.94
CA ALA A 171 18.91 13.30 7.29
C ALA A 171 17.98 14.14 8.17
N LYS A 172 17.31 13.49 9.13
CA LYS A 172 16.77 14.24 10.26
C LYS A 172 17.97 14.76 11.06
N ARG A 173 18.18 16.08 11.06
CA ARG A 173 18.89 16.73 12.16
C ARG A 173 18.09 16.40 13.43
N SER A 174 18.71 15.67 14.34
CA SER A 174 18.29 15.61 15.73
C SER A 174 18.55 17.00 16.30
N ASP A 175 17.49 17.69 16.71
CA ASP A 175 17.58 18.77 17.69
C ASP A 175 17.77 18.16 19.08
#